data_AF-A0A0U2WBT1-F1
#
_entry.id   AF-A0A0U2WBT1-F1
#
_cell.length_a   1.000
_cell.length_b   1.000
_cell.length_c   1.000
_cell.angle_alpha   90.00
_cell.angle_beta   90.00
_cell.angle_gamma   90.00
#
_symmetry.space_group_name_H-M   'P 1'
#
loop_
_entity.id
_entity.type
_entity.pdbx_description
1 polymer ?
#
loop_
_entity_poly.entity_id
_entity_poly.type
_entity_poly.pdbx_seq_one_letter_code
_entity_poly.pdbx_strand_id
1 'polypeptide(L)'
;MNSRDDRRAFLVISKLRMVRHYLPKLQACLERLDAQSLWSEEAPGMNSIGGIAMHLIEHAERNAARLLRPETKFGQGIEQYFPQTKSDPADVSAELERAFAAFGEAVDRADPAAADMYAIYHLVEHTGYHTGQIVDRVQRMTGARFRFVQNGVNEQELKRSVDAELSGAELPDAGKDV
;
A
#
# COMPACT_ATOMS: atom_id res chain seq x y z
N MET A 1 -24.26 -16.17 2.11
CA MET A 1 -22.97 -16.16 1.37
C MET A 1 -22.19 -17.42 1.74
N ASN A 2 -21.46 -18.01 0.79
CA ASN A 2 -20.56 -19.14 1.06
C ASN A 2 -19.25 -18.59 1.66
N SER A 3 -18.68 -19.25 2.68
CA SER A 3 -17.46 -18.79 3.38
C SER A 3 -16.26 -18.60 2.44
N ARG A 4 -16.20 -19.33 1.33
CA ARG A 4 -15.16 -19.18 0.31
C ARG A 4 -15.29 -17.86 -0.46
N ASP A 5 -16.51 -17.40 -0.72
CA ASP A 5 -16.77 -16.15 -1.44
C ASP A 5 -16.44 -14.95 -0.54
N ASP A 6 -16.73 -15.04 0.76
CA ASP A 6 -16.39 -14.00 1.74
C ASP A 6 -14.86 -13.83 1.88
N ARG A 7 -14.10 -14.94 1.86
CA ARG A 7 -12.63 -14.90 1.89
C ARG A 7 -12.06 -14.30 0.61
N ARG A 8 -12.60 -14.65 -0.56
CA ARG A 8 -12.18 -14.04 -1.83
C ARG A 8 -12.48 -12.55 -1.84
N ALA A 9 -13.67 -12.15 -1.40
CA ALA A 9 -14.05 -10.75 -1.28
C ALA A 9 -13.10 -9.98 -0.36
N PHE A 10 -12.77 -10.53 0.81
CA PHE A 10 -11.80 -9.93 1.71
C PHE A 10 -10.43 -9.70 1.03
N LEU A 11 -9.88 -10.70 0.34
CA LEU A 11 -8.59 -10.55 -0.35
C LEU A 11 -8.64 -9.49 -1.46
N VAL A 12 -9.71 -9.45 -2.27
CA VAL A 12 -9.88 -8.45 -3.32
C VAL A 12 -9.97 -7.04 -2.72
N ILE A 13 -10.72 -6.87 -1.63
CA ILE A 13 -10.77 -5.60 -0.89
C ILE A 13 -9.37 -5.20 -0.41
N SER A 14 -8.62 -6.11 0.18
CA SER A 14 -7.26 -5.85 0.66
C SER A 14 -6.31 -5.44 -0.47
N LYS A 15 -6.32 -6.17 -1.59
CA LYS A 15 -5.56 -5.84 -2.81
C LYS A 15 -5.88 -4.43 -3.29
N LEU A 16 -7.17 -4.13 -3.48
CA LEU A 16 -7.58 -2.84 -4.04
C LEU A 16 -7.35 -1.68 -3.05
N ARG A 17 -7.41 -1.92 -1.74
CA ARG A 17 -7.01 -0.92 -0.73
C ARG A 17 -5.52 -0.58 -0.88
N MET A 18 -4.66 -1.58 -1.01
CA MET A 18 -3.22 -1.36 -1.21
C MET A 18 -2.97 -0.61 -2.53
N VAL A 19 -3.41 -1.17 -3.66
CA VAL A 19 -3.04 -0.73 -5.01
C VAL A 19 -3.78 0.53 -5.47
N ARG A 20 -5.09 0.65 -5.18
CA ARG A 20 -5.90 1.77 -5.67
C ARG A 20 -6.18 2.85 -4.64
N HIS A 21 -5.92 2.58 -3.36
CA HIS A 21 -6.23 3.54 -2.30
C HIS A 21 -4.98 4.09 -1.60
N TYR A 22 -4.03 3.25 -1.21
CA TYR A 22 -2.83 3.71 -0.50
C TYR A 22 -1.70 4.11 -1.45
N LEU A 23 -1.41 3.29 -2.47
CA LEU A 23 -0.32 3.59 -3.42
C LEU A 23 -0.45 5.00 -4.05
N PRO A 24 -1.62 5.43 -4.60
CA PRO A 24 -1.72 6.77 -5.19
C PRO A 24 -1.49 7.90 -4.18
N LYS A 25 -1.83 7.70 -2.91
CA LYS A 25 -1.57 8.70 -1.85
C LYS A 25 -0.09 8.79 -1.54
N LEU A 26 0.59 7.64 -1.45
CA LEU A 26 2.02 7.57 -1.20
C LEU A 26 2.80 8.20 -2.36
N GLN A 27 2.46 7.86 -3.60
CA GLN A 27 3.07 8.45 -4.80
C GLN A 27 2.91 9.97 -4.83
N ALA A 28 1.68 10.47 -4.63
CA ALA A 28 1.43 11.91 -4.55
C ALA A 28 2.19 12.60 -3.41
N CYS A 29 2.48 11.91 -2.31
CA CYS A 29 3.33 12.44 -1.24
C CYS A 29 4.80 12.51 -1.66
N LEU A 30 5.33 11.44 -2.25
CA LEU A 30 6.73 11.34 -2.67
C LEU A 30 7.07 12.35 -3.78
N GLU A 31 6.13 12.64 -4.68
CA GLU A 31 6.26 13.68 -5.72
C GLU A 31 6.49 15.10 -5.16
N ARG A 32 6.23 15.34 -3.88
CA ARG A 32 6.42 16.65 -3.23
C ARG A 32 7.75 16.80 -2.53
N LEU A 33 8.57 15.75 -2.49
CA LEU A 33 9.81 15.71 -1.74
C LEU A 33 11.02 15.75 -2.67
N ASP A 34 12.13 16.25 -2.14
CA ASP A 34 13.46 15.97 -2.65
C ASP A 34 14.13 14.86 -1.81
N ALA A 35 15.29 14.38 -2.25
CA ALA A 35 16.03 13.34 -1.52
C ALA A 35 16.37 13.76 -0.09
N GLN A 36 16.73 15.03 0.14
CA GLN A 36 17.06 15.51 1.47
C GLN A 36 15.86 15.41 2.42
N SER A 37 14.70 15.90 2.00
CA SER A 37 13.47 15.86 2.79
C SER A 37 13.00 14.42 3.02
N LEU A 38 13.10 13.57 1.99
CA LEU A 38 12.71 12.16 2.07
C LEU A 38 13.44 11.41 3.19
N TRP A 39 14.75 11.63 3.32
CA TRP A 39 15.60 10.90 4.25
C TRP A 39 15.87 11.64 5.57
N SER A 40 15.38 12.87 5.72
CA SER A 40 15.52 13.63 6.96
C SER A 40 14.70 13.02 8.10
N GLU A 41 15.27 13.05 9.30
CA GLU A 41 14.56 12.76 10.55
C GLU A 41 14.01 14.08 11.10
N GLU A 42 12.71 14.14 11.43
CA GLU A 42 12.09 15.34 12.04
C GLU A 42 12.61 15.58 13.47
N ALA A 43 13.02 14.53 14.17
CA ALA A 43 13.67 14.58 15.47
C ALA A 43 14.60 13.37 15.65
N PRO A 44 15.61 13.44 16.53
CA PRO A 44 16.56 12.36 16.72
C PRO A 44 15.88 11.01 17.01
N GLY A 45 16.16 10.01 16.18
CA GLY A 45 15.63 8.66 16.35
C GLY A 45 14.21 8.45 15.81
N MET A 46 13.62 9.45 15.16
CA MET A 46 12.39 9.25 14.39
C MET A 46 12.72 8.68 13.01
N ASN A 47 11.89 7.73 12.56
CA ASN A 47 12.00 7.21 11.19
C ASN A 47 11.80 8.34 10.16
N SER A 48 12.59 8.36 9.10
CA SER A 48 12.37 9.26 7.96
C SER A 48 11.17 8.82 7.11
N ILE A 49 10.70 9.69 6.20
CA ILE A 49 9.61 9.34 5.26
C ILE A 49 10.05 8.18 4.36
N GLY A 50 11.27 8.24 3.83
CA GLY A 50 11.85 7.17 3.02
C GLY A 50 11.97 5.86 3.81
N GLY A 51 12.40 5.92 5.07
CA GLY A 51 12.48 4.74 5.93
C GLY A 51 11.11 4.07 6.13
N ILE A 52 10.05 4.85 6.33
CA ILE A 52 8.67 4.33 6.43
C ILE A 52 8.22 3.72 5.10
N ALA A 53 8.53 4.34 3.96
CA ALA A 53 8.18 3.77 2.66
C ALA A 53 8.86 2.41 2.43
N MET A 54 10.15 2.30 2.73
CA MET A 54 10.90 1.04 2.65
C MET A 54 10.34 -0.04 3.59
N HIS A 55 9.91 0.37 4.78
CA HIS A 55 9.25 -0.52 5.72
C HIS A 55 7.94 -1.09 5.16
N LEU A 56 7.13 -0.26 4.48
CA LEU A 56 5.91 -0.71 3.82
C LEU A 56 6.19 -1.65 2.63
N ILE A 57 7.25 -1.39 1.86
CA ILE A 57 7.72 -2.28 0.79
C ILE A 57 8.00 -3.66 1.34
N GLU A 58 8.82 -3.77 2.38
CA GLU A 58 9.17 -5.05 3.00
C GLU A 58 7.93 -5.78 3.54
N HIS A 59 7.00 -5.06 4.17
CA HIS A 59 5.72 -5.63 4.62
C HIS A 59 4.89 -6.20 3.47
N ALA A 60 4.78 -5.48 2.35
CA ALA A 60 4.03 -5.94 1.18
C ALA A 60 4.67 -7.18 0.54
N GLU A 61 5.99 -7.16 0.34
CA GLU A 61 6.74 -8.28 -0.26
C GLU A 61 6.65 -9.56 0.58
N ARG A 62 6.80 -9.45 1.91
CA ARG A 62 6.69 -10.60 2.81
C ARG A 62 5.30 -11.22 2.81
N ASN A 63 4.25 -10.40 2.75
CA ASN A 63 2.89 -10.88 2.67
C ASN A 63 2.57 -11.49 1.30
N ALA A 64 3.09 -10.92 0.21
CA ALA A 64 3.00 -11.51 -1.12
C ALA A 64 3.65 -12.91 -1.16
N ALA A 65 4.84 -13.05 -0.56
CA ALA A 65 5.52 -14.33 -0.45
C ALA A 65 4.71 -15.37 0.36
N ARG A 66 4.11 -14.97 1.49
CA ARG A 66 3.27 -15.85 2.32
C ARG A 66 1.96 -16.23 1.65
N LEU A 67 1.35 -15.34 0.86
CA LEU A 67 0.16 -15.67 0.07
C LEU A 67 0.43 -16.76 -0.96
N LEU A 68 1.61 -16.72 -1.61
CA LEU A 68 2.01 -17.71 -2.60
C LEU A 68 2.55 -19.01 -1.97
N ARG A 69 3.18 -18.90 -0.80
CA ARG A 69 3.84 -19.99 -0.06
C ARG A 69 3.58 -19.83 1.44
N PRO A 70 2.45 -20.34 1.96
CA PRO A 70 2.03 -20.16 3.36
C PRO A 70 3.03 -20.68 4.40
N GLU A 71 3.89 -21.61 4.02
CA GLU A 71 4.97 -22.16 4.85
C GLU A 71 6.18 -21.22 5.01
N THR A 72 6.22 -20.10 4.26
CA THR A 72 7.34 -19.15 4.27
C THR A 72 7.53 -18.54 5.67
N LYS A 73 8.72 -18.76 6.23
CA LYS A 73 9.17 -18.17 7.48
C LYS A 73 10.30 -17.19 7.22
N PHE A 74 10.24 -16.02 7.85
CA PHE A 74 11.32 -15.04 7.86
C PHE A 74 12.10 -15.18 9.16
N GLY A 75 13.43 -15.21 9.07
CA GLY A 75 14.30 -15.46 10.22
C GLY A 75 14.37 -14.31 11.24
N GLN A 76 13.93 -13.10 10.85
CA GLN A 76 13.92 -11.91 11.70
C GLN A 76 12.66 -11.09 11.47
N GLY A 77 12.18 -10.47 12.54
CA GLY A 77 11.10 -9.47 12.48
C GLY A 77 11.54 -8.18 11.77
N ILE A 78 10.57 -7.36 11.37
CA ILE A 78 10.80 -6.08 10.66
C ILE A 78 10.18 -4.90 11.40
N GLU A 79 9.70 -5.10 12.62
CA GLU A 79 8.98 -4.11 13.42
C GLU A 79 9.80 -2.82 13.62
N GLN A 80 11.13 -2.92 13.58
CA GLN A 80 12.07 -1.80 13.70
C GLN A 80 12.94 -1.62 12.45
N TYR A 81 12.57 -2.26 11.33
CA TYR A 81 13.32 -2.17 10.08
C TYR A 81 12.85 -0.98 9.25
N PHE A 82 13.61 0.12 9.33
CA PHE A 82 13.39 1.36 8.57
C PHE A 82 14.71 1.78 7.90
N PRO A 83 15.11 1.14 6.79
CA PRO A 83 16.42 1.37 6.20
C PRO A 83 16.52 2.76 5.57
N GLN A 84 17.71 3.35 5.61
CA GLN A 84 18.03 4.57 4.87
C GLN A 84 18.88 4.22 3.65
N THR A 85 18.28 4.23 2.46
CA THR A 85 18.97 3.86 1.21
C THR A 85 19.58 5.07 0.49
N LYS A 86 19.10 6.29 0.81
CA LYS A 86 19.46 7.56 0.15
C LYS A 86 19.05 7.62 -1.33
N SER A 87 18.08 6.81 -1.75
CA SER A 87 17.50 6.83 -3.11
C SER A 87 16.67 8.09 -3.37
N ASP A 88 16.43 8.44 -4.63
CA ASP A 88 15.55 9.57 -4.95
C ASP A 88 14.07 9.20 -4.70
N PRO A 89 13.18 10.17 -4.44
CA PRO A 89 11.75 9.92 -4.21
C PRO A 89 11.07 9.14 -5.35
N ALA A 90 11.51 9.35 -6.60
CA ALA A 90 11.00 8.62 -7.76
C ALA A 90 11.35 7.12 -7.71
N ASP A 91 12.56 6.78 -7.26
CA ASP A 91 12.99 5.38 -7.12
C ASP A 91 12.20 4.67 -6.02
N VAL A 92 12.04 5.33 -4.86
CA VAL A 92 11.22 4.81 -3.75
C VAL A 92 9.76 4.64 -4.17
N SER A 93 9.22 5.58 -4.95
CA SER A 93 7.87 5.50 -5.52
C SER A 93 7.72 4.29 -6.44
N ALA A 94 8.70 4.04 -7.32
CA ALA A 94 8.71 2.89 -8.21
C ALA A 94 8.88 1.56 -7.45
N GLU A 95 9.64 1.54 -6.36
CA GLU A 95 9.76 0.36 -5.48
C GLU A 95 8.44 0.05 -4.76
N LEU A 96 7.74 1.06 -4.24
CA LEU A 96 6.40 0.92 -3.66
C LEU A 96 5.40 0.34 -4.66
N GLU A 97 5.38 0.88 -5.88
CA GLU A 97 4.52 0.39 -6.94
C GLU A 97 4.78 -1.08 -7.26
N ARG A 98 6.06 -1.46 -7.42
CA ARG A 98 6.44 -2.86 -7.66
C ARG A 98 6.01 -3.78 -6.52
N ALA A 99 6.25 -3.40 -5.27
CA ALA A 99 5.91 -4.22 -4.11
C ALA A 99 4.39 -4.39 -3.97
N PHE A 100 3.61 -3.33 -4.19
CA PHE A 100 2.15 -3.38 -4.08
C PHE A 100 1.53 -4.12 -5.27
N ALA A 101 2.09 -3.99 -6.47
CA ALA A 101 1.69 -4.78 -7.63
C ALA A 101 1.96 -6.28 -7.40
N ALA A 102 3.14 -6.64 -6.89
CA ALA A 102 3.48 -8.03 -6.55
C ALA A 102 2.53 -8.61 -5.48
N PHE A 103 2.13 -7.81 -4.50
CA PHE A 103 1.09 -8.20 -3.54
C PHE A 103 -0.27 -8.44 -4.22
N GLY A 104 -0.68 -7.57 -5.14
CA GLY A 104 -1.90 -7.75 -5.92
C GLY A 104 -1.90 -9.02 -6.76
N GLU A 105 -0.80 -9.29 -7.47
CA GLU A 105 -0.63 -10.53 -8.23
C GLU A 105 -0.64 -11.77 -7.33
N ALA A 106 -0.06 -11.69 -6.15
CA ALA A 106 -0.10 -12.76 -5.16
C ALA A 106 -1.54 -13.05 -4.69
N VAL A 107 -2.35 -12.00 -4.47
CA VAL A 107 -3.78 -12.14 -4.16
C VAL A 107 -4.55 -12.82 -5.30
N ASP A 108 -4.25 -12.49 -6.55
CA ASP A 108 -4.92 -13.08 -7.70
C ASP A 108 -4.65 -14.57 -7.85
N ARG A 109 -3.46 -15.01 -7.42
CA ARG A 109 -2.99 -16.40 -7.54
C ARG A 109 -3.22 -17.25 -6.29
N ALA A 110 -3.46 -16.64 -5.13
CA ALA A 110 -3.61 -17.34 -3.87
C ALA A 110 -4.91 -18.15 -3.79
N ASP A 111 -4.88 -19.28 -3.10
CA ASP A 111 -6.09 -19.96 -2.66
C ASP A 111 -6.70 -19.19 -1.47
N PRO A 112 -7.93 -18.62 -1.60
CA PRO A 112 -8.56 -17.89 -0.50
C PRO A 112 -8.74 -18.72 0.77
N ALA A 113 -8.83 -20.04 0.67
CA ALA A 113 -8.97 -20.92 1.84
C ALA A 113 -7.68 -20.99 2.68
N ALA A 114 -6.51 -20.87 2.04
CA ALA A 114 -5.20 -20.98 2.67
C ALA A 114 -4.65 -19.62 3.16
N ALA A 115 -5.24 -18.50 2.74
CA ALA A 115 -4.78 -17.18 3.11
C ALA A 115 -4.99 -16.87 4.61
N ASP A 116 -3.96 -16.35 5.25
CA ASP A 116 -4.03 -15.83 6.62
C ASP A 116 -4.66 -14.43 6.64
N MET A 117 -5.95 -14.38 6.96
CA MET A 117 -6.70 -13.12 7.00
C MET A 117 -6.19 -12.16 8.09
N TYR A 118 -5.61 -12.66 9.19
CA TYR A 118 -5.08 -11.80 10.25
C TYR A 118 -3.83 -11.07 9.77
N ALA A 119 -2.93 -11.78 9.10
CA ALA A 119 -1.72 -11.18 8.52
C ALA A 119 -2.07 -10.14 7.44
N ILE A 120 -3.05 -10.44 6.57
CA ILE A 120 -3.48 -9.53 5.52
C ILE A 120 -4.21 -8.31 6.10
N TYR A 121 -5.07 -8.49 7.10
CA TYR A 121 -5.72 -7.37 7.77
C TYR A 121 -4.71 -6.45 8.45
N HIS A 122 -3.74 -7.04 9.16
CA HIS A 122 -2.65 -6.30 9.77
C HIS A 122 -1.84 -5.50 8.74
N LEU A 123 -1.49 -6.09 7.58
CA LEU A 123 -0.82 -5.36 6.49
C LEU A 123 -1.61 -4.13 6.04
N VAL A 124 -2.92 -4.29 5.81
CA VAL A 124 -3.78 -3.21 5.32
C VAL A 124 -3.91 -2.09 6.35
N GLU A 125 -4.13 -2.44 7.62
CA GLU A 125 -4.22 -1.47 8.72
C GLU A 125 -2.89 -0.73 8.92
N HIS A 126 -1.79 -1.48 8.97
CA HIS A 126 -0.44 -0.95 9.15
C HIS A 126 -0.03 -0.01 8.02
N THR A 127 -0.39 -0.36 6.79
CA THR A 127 -0.21 0.52 5.62
C THR A 127 -1.03 1.79 5.74
N GLY A 128 -2.29 1.70 6.19
CA GLY A 128 -3.14 2.86 6.44
C GLY A 128 -2.55 3.81 7.49
N TYR A 129 -2.09 3.27 8.61
CA TYR A 129 -1.42 4.02 9.68
C TYR A 129 -0.18 4.78 9.17
N HIS A 130 0.74 4.09 8.50
CA HIS A 130 1.96 4.71 7.98
C HIS A 130 1.70 5.65 6.81
N THR A 131 0.69 5.40 5.97
CA THR A 131 0.24 6.36 4.96
C THR A 131 -0.20 7.67 5.62
N GLY A 132 -0.95 7.59 6.72
CA GLY A 132 -1.34 8.78 7.50
C GLY A 132 -0.14 9.56 8.03
N GLN A 133 0.88 8.87 8.53
CA GLN A 133 2.12 9.50 9.00
C GLN A 133 2.87 10.20 7.86
N ILE A 134 3.02 9.54 6.70
CA ILE A 134 3.69 10.12 5.53
C ILE A 134 2.94 11.36 5.07
N VAL A 135 1.60 11.28 4.92
CA VAL A 135 0.78 12.44 4.53
C VAL A 135 1.01 13.60 5.48
N ASP A 136 0.83 13.40 6.79
CA ASP A 136 0.97 14.47 7.79
C ASP A 136 2.35 15.14 7.72
N ARG A 137 3.43 14.35 7.65
CA ARG A 137 4.80 14.87 7.57
C ARG A 137 5.03 15.67 6.30
N VAL A 138 4.61 15.15 5.15
CA VAL A 138 4.75 15.88 3.88
C VAL A 138 3.96 17.19 3.91
N GLN A 139 2.76 17.21 4.49
CA GLN A 139 1.98 18.45 4.63
C GLN A 139 2.70 19.48 5.51
N ARG A 140 3.28 19.06 6.64
CA ARG A 140 4.05 19.95 7.52
C ARG A 140 5.31 20.50 6.87
N MET A 141 6.04 19.65 6.14
CA MET A 141 7.32 20.02 5.51
C MET A 141 7.14 20.90 4.28
N THR A 142 6.12 20.64 3.47
CA THR A 142 5.96 21.26 2.14
C THR A 142 4.82 22.27 2.05
N GLY A 143 3.95 22.33 3.06
CA GLY A 143 2.70 23.10 3.01
C GLY A 143 1.66 22.52 2.05
N ALA A 144 1.88 21.34 1.47
CA ALA A 144 0.96 20.72 0.54
C ALA A 144 -0.41 20.43 1.17
N ARG A 145 -1.47 20.53 0.37
CA ARG A 145 -2.83 20.14 0.74
C ARG A 145 -3.33 19.07 -0.22
N PHE A 146 -3.36 17.84 0.26
CA PHE A 146 -3.86 16.72 -0.53
C PHE A 146 -5.39 16.70 -0.52
N ARG A 147 -5.98 16.52 -1.69
CA ARG A 147 -7.44 16.41 -1.90
C ARG A 147 -7.81 15.01 -2.38
N PHE A 148 -7.31 13.98 -1.69
CA PHE A 148 -7.42 12.59 -2.13
C PHE A 148 -8.86 12.15 -2.40
N VAL A 149 -9.80 12.52 -1.52
CA VAL A 149 -11.21 12.16 -1.66
C VAL A 149 -11.84 12.76 -2.92
N GLN A 150 -11.54 14.03 -3.20
CA GLN A 150 -12.03 14.76 -4.37
C GLN A 150 -11.36 14.27 -5.66
N ASN A 151 -10.14 13.72 -5.56
CA ASN A 151 -9.38 13.19 -6.70
C ASN A 151 -9.62 11.69 -6.93
N GLY A 152 -10.80 11.17 -6.55
CA GLY A 152 -11.19 9.78 -6.83
C GLY A 152 -10.63 8.72 -5.86
N VAL A 153 -9.74 9.08 -4.93
CA VAL A 153 -9.21 8.15 -3.93
C VAL A 153 -10.10 8.12 -2.69
N ASN A 154 -11.33 7.60 -2.86
CA ASN A 154 -12.36 7.55 -1.83
C ASN A 154 -12.98 6.14 -1.71
N GLU A 155 -13.76 5.92 -0.64
CA GLU A 155 -14.35 4.61 -0.35
C GLU A 155 -15.39 4.18 -1.39
N GLN A 156 -16.11 5.14 -1.99
CA GLN A 156 -17.11 4.82 -3.00
C GLN A 156 -16.46 4.27 -4.27
N GLU A 157 -15.36 4.90 -4.73
CA GLU A 157 -14.62 4.46 -5.90
C GLU A 157 -13.90 3.12 -5.65
N LEU A 158 -13.36 2.94 -4.44
CA LEU A 158 -12.82 1.64 -4.03
C LEU A 158 -13.89 0.56 -4.08
N LYS A 159 -15.09 0.84 -3.55
CA LYS A 159 -16.20 -0.11 -3.59
C LYS A 159 -16.60 -0.48 -5.02
N ARG A 160 -16.68 0.50 -5.93
CA ARG A 160 -16.95 0.23 -7.36
C ARG A 160 -15.88 -0.68 -7.96
N SER A 161 -14.60 -0.43 -7.66
CA SER A 161 -13.48 -1.28 -8.09
C SER A 161 -13.61 -2.72 -7.59
N VAL A 162 -13.98 -2.90 -6.32
CA VAL A 162 -14.21 -4.22 -5.72
C VAL A 162 -15.38 -4.94 -6.38
N ASP A 163 -16.52 -4.26 -6.54
CA ASP A 163 -17.73 -4.84 -7.12
C ASP A 163 -17.49 -5.26 -8.59
N ALA A 164 -16.72 -4.48 -9.35
CA ALA A 164 -16.34 -4.83 -10.72
C ALA A 164 -15.39 -6.04 -10.77
N GLU A 165 -14.35 -6.07 -9.93
CA GLU A 165 -13.39 -7.18 -9.91
C GLU A 165 -14.04 -8.50 -9.47
N LEU A 166 -14.96 -8.45 -8.49
CA LEU A 166 -15.69 -9.64 -8.03
C LEU A 166 -16.73 -10.15 -9.04
N SER A 167 -17.31 -9.27 -9.84
CA SER A 167 -18.26 -9.64 -10.90
C SER A 167 -17.58 -10.05 -12.20
N GLY A 168 -16.27 -9.84 -12.34
CA GLY A 168 -15.54 -10.02 -13.59
C GLY A 168 -15.89 -8.98 -14.66
N ALA A 169 -16.50 -7.86 -14.26
CA ALA A 169 -16.83 -6.77 -15.15
C ALA A 169 -15.61 -5.86 -15.38
N GLU A 170 -15.40 -5.40 -16.62
CA GLU A 170 -14.42 -4.36 -16.90
C GLU A 170 -14.86 -3.05 -16.22
N LEU A 171 -13.90 -2.42 -15.53
CA LEU A 171 -14.13 -1.08 -14.99
C LEU A 171 -14.14 -0.07 -16.13
N PRO A 172 -15.12 0.87 -16.16
CA PRO A 172 -15.05 1.97 -17.09
C PRO A 172 -13.76 2.77 -16.83
N ASP A 173 -13.04 3.10 -17.90
CA ASP A 173 -11.80 3.87 -17.89
C ASP A 173 -12.00 5.17 -17.09
N ALA A 174 -11.28 5.33 -15.99
CA ALA A 174 -11.32 6.51 -15.15
C ALA A 174 -10.49 7.62 -15.80
N GLY A 175 -10.95 8.17 -16.93
CA GLY A 175 -10.17 9.22 -17.58
C GLY A 175 -10.54 9.64 -19.00
N LYS A 176 -11.82 9.77 -19.35
CA LYS A 176 -12.26 10.68 -20.43
C LYS A 176 -13.63 11.24 -20.08
N ASP A 177 -13.64 12.35 -19.34
CA ASP A 177 -14.68 13.38 -19.28
C ASP A 177 -14.56 14.12 -17.95
N VAL A 178 -13.62 15.09 -17.88
CA VAL A 178 -13.77 16.50 -17.40
C VAL A 178 -12.47 17.23 -17.76
#